data_AF-A0A7C7QJV5-F1
#
_entry.id   AF-A0A7C7QJV5-F1
#
_cell.length_a   1.000
_cell.length_b   1.000
_cell.length_c   1.000
_cell.angle_alpha   90.00
_cell.angle_beta   90.00
_cell.angle_gamma   90.00
#
_symmetry.space_group_name_H-M   'P 1'
#
loop_
_entity.id
_entity.type
_entity.pdbx_description
1 polymer ?
#
loop_
_entity_poly.entity_id
_entity_poly.type
_entity_poly.pdbx_seq_one_letter_code
_entity_poly.pdbx_strand_id
1 'polypeptide(L)'
;MGEIRSTLDIIMEKTKHLTMSEEEKEELRKKELRGKVKGIVQKFLDGQKDIRDIKSVIETEGKHGDIQEFLKIELIERINPNDNNENIFQLLEEVLNINTIPLKRVINEFQKKVAEEKAIRLKNLKNQLANRGISGSAVVPNMALDEEWNQFLQKSVKECKDRLSIIAES
;
A
#
# COMPACT_ATOMS: atom_id res chain seq x y z
N MET A 1 -35.70 0.22 -11.18
CA MET A 1 -34.46 0.69 -10.54
C MET A 1 -34.40 0.04 -9.18
N GLY A 2 -33.54 -0.96 -8.98
CA GLY A 2 -33.46 -1.69 -7.72
C GLY A 2 -32.56 -0.94 -6.75
N GLU A 3 -33.11 -0.42 -5.67
CA GLU A 3 -32.34 0.13 -4.56
C GLU A 3 -31.49 -1.00 -3.97
N ILE A 4 -30.16 -0.93 -4.15
CA ILE A 4 -29.23 -1.85 -3.51
C ILE A 4 -29.22 -1.48 -2.02
N ARG A 5 -30.02 -2.17 -1.22
CA ARG A 5 -30.03 -2.03 0.24
C ARG A 5 -28.70 -2.51 0.82
N SER A 6 -28.23 -1.82 1.87
CA SER A 6 -27.01 -2.23 2.56
C SER A 6 -27.19 -3.60 3.21
N THR A 7 -26.11 -4.38 3.31
CA THR A 7 -26.13 -5.69 4.00
C THR A 7 -26.59 -5.52 5.45
N LEU A 8 -26.21 -4.43 6.11
CA LEU A 8 -26.71 -4.02 7.42
C LEU A 8 -28.25 -3.84 7.45
N ASP A 9 -28.85 -3.19 6.44
CA ASP A 9 -30.30 -2.96 6.41
C ASP A 9 -31.07 -4.30 6.33
N ILE A 10 -30.57 -5.21 5.51
CA ILE A 10 -31.15 -6.55 5.34
C ILE A 10 -31.03 -7.35 6.64
N ILE A 11 -29.89 -7.23 7.34
CA ILE A 11 -29.66 -7.91 8.61
C ILE A 11 -30.56 -7.30 9.70
N MET A 12 -30.62 -5.96 9.82
CA MET A 12 -31.48 -5.25 10.77
C MET A 12 -32.97 -5.54 10.57
N GLU A 13 -33.42 -5.72 9.32
CA GLU A 13 -34.78 -6.12 8.99
C GLU A 13 -35.06 -7.57 9.45
N LYS A 14 -34.06 -8.46 9.38
CA LYS A 14 -34.15 -9.87 9.79
C LYS A 14 -33.91 -10.13 11.28
N THR A 15 -33.16 -9.27 11.98
CA THR A 15 -32.86 -9.37 13.42
C THR A 15 -33.70 -8.42 14.27
N LYS A 16 -34.85 -7.96 13.77
CA LYS A 16 -35.79 -7.06 14.46
C LYS A 16 -36.24 -7.48 15.86
N HIS A 17 -36.01 -8.74 16.24
CA HIS A 17 -36.32 -9.33 17.56
C HIS A 17 -35.08 -9.63 18.43
N LEU A 18 -33.88 -9.39 17.92
CA LEU A 18 -32.60 -9.51 18.61
C LEU A 18 -32.02 -8.10 18.77
N THR A 19 -32.11 -7.54 19.96
CA THR A 19 -31.49 -6.26 20.29
C THR A 19 -29.98 -6.43 20.28
N MET A 20 -29.34 -6.22 19.12
CA MET A 20 -27.90 -5.99 19.05
C MET A 20 -27.56 -4.79 19.93
N SER A 21 -26.46 -4.92 20.69
CA SER A 21 -25.95 -3.77 21.44
C SER A 21 -25.47 -2.68 20.48
N GLU A 22 -25.40 -1.45 20.94
CA GLU A 22 -24.90 -0.34 20.12
C GLU A 22 -23.42 -0.56 19.72
N GLU A 23 -22.65 -1.29 20.55
CA GLU A 23 -21.27 -1.70 20.26
C GLU A 23 -21.20 -2.68 19.08
N GLU A 24 -22.08 -3.69 19.04
CA GLU A 24 -22.09 -4.68 17.94
C GLU A 24 -22.48 -4.04 16.61
N LYS A 25 -23.37 -3.04 16.62
CA LYS A 25 -23.75 -2.29 15.40
C LYS A 25 -22.59 -1.44 14.88
N GLU A 26 -21.89 -0.76 15.77
CA GLU A 26 -20.73 0.07 15.41
C GLU A 26 -19.57 -0.79 14.89
N GLU A 27 -19.29 -1.96 15.48
CA GLU A 27 -18.30 -2.89 14.94
C GLU A 27 -18.64 -3.37 13.52
N LEU A 28 -19.90 -3.75 13.30
CA LEU A 28 -20.35 -4.26 12.00
C LEU A 28 -20.27 -3.17 10.92
N ARG A 29 -20.64 -1.93 11.27
CA ARG A 29 -20.46 -0.76 10.39
C ARG A 29 -18.99 -0.50 10.07
N LYS A 30 -18.10 -0.46 11.07
CA LYS A 30 -16.66 -0.26 10.84
C LYS A 30 -16.08 -1.32 9.92
N LYS A 31 -16.54 -2.57 10.07
CA LYS A 31 -16.13 -3.68 9.20
C LYS A 31 -16.61 -3.50 7.76
N GLU A 32 -17.86 -3.10 7.54
CA GLU A 32 -18.38 -2.78 6.20
C GLU A 32 -17.62 -1.62 5.56
N LEU A 33 -17.39 -0.55 6.33
CA LEU A 33 -16.68 0.64 5.87
C LEU A 33 -15.25 0.31 5.46
N ARG A 34 -14.53 -0.49 6.26
CA ARG A 34 -13.19 -0.99 5.92
C ARG A 34 -13.20 -1.82 4.64
N GLY A 35 -14.18 -2.71 4.47
CA GLY A 35 -14.34 -3.50 3.25
C GLY A 35 -14.57 -2.64 2.01
N LYS A 36 -15.37 -1.58 2.15
CA LYS A 36 -15.66 -0.62 1.08
C LYS A 36 -14.42 0.20 0.70
N VAL A 37 -13.66 0.67 1.69
CA VAL A 37 -12.38 1.37 1.49
C VAL A 37 -11.38 0.47 0.75
N LYS A 38 -11.24 -0.79 1.18
CA LYS A 38 -10.41 -1.79 0.47
C LYS A 38 -10.80 -1.93 -0.99
N GLY A 39 -12.11 -2.08 -1.24
CA GLY A 39 -12.63 -2.25 -2.59
C GLY A 39 -12.40 -1.04 -3.50
N ILE A 40 -12.56 0.18 -2.97
CA ILE A 40 -12.39 1.39 -3.79
C ILE A 40 -10.92 1.69 -4.07
N VAL A 41 -10.03 1.49 -3.09
CA VAL A 41 -8.58 1.65 -3.26
C VAL A 41 -8.07 0.65 -4.29
N GLN A 42 -8.50 -0.62 -4.22
CA GLN A 42 -8.14 -1.63 -5.20
C GLN A 42 -8.57 -1.21 -6.62
N LYS A 43 -9.83 -0.80 -6.81
CA LYS A 43 -10.33 -0.37 -8.12
C LYS A 43 -9.59 0.84 -8.68
N PHE A 44 -9.16 1.76 -7.82
CA PHE A 44 -8.35 2.90 -8.23
C PHE A 44 -6.95 2.45 -8.68
N LEU A 45 -6.29 1.59 -7.92
CA LEU A 45 -4.98 1.04 -8.29
C LEU A 45 -5.05 0.21 -9.59
N ASP A 46 -6.18 -0.45 -9.84
CA ASP A 46 -6.46 -1.19 -11.07
C ASP A 46 -6.86 -0.28 -12.25
N GLY A 47 -6.92 1.05 -12.05
CA GLY A 47 -7.30 2.02 -13.08
C GLY A 47 -8.79 2.02 -13.45
N GLN A 48 -9.64 1.35 -12.66
CA GLN A 48 -11.09 1.27 -12.88
C GLN A 48 -11.86 2.46 -12.28
N LYS A 49 -11.20 3.23 -11.40
CA LYS A 49 -11.77 4.42 -10.77
C LYS A 49 -10.76 5.55 -10.72
N ASP A 50 -11.27 6.76 -10.80
CA ASP A 50 -10.50 7.99 -10.69
C ASP A 50 -10.53 8.55 -9.27
N ILE A 51 -9.65 9.50 -8.99
CA ILE A 51 -9.58 10.18 -7.69
C ILE A 51 -10.90 10.89 -7.32
N ARG A 52 -11.66 11.33 -8.33
CA ARG A 52 -13.00 11.94 -8.17
C ARG A 52 -14.01 10.96 -7.61
N ASP A 53 -13.96 9.69 -8.04
CA ASP A 53 -14.83 8.66 -7.49
C ASP A 53 -14.56 8.47 -5.99
N ILE A 54 -13.27 8.46 -5.61
CA ILE A 54 -12.89 8.32 -4.20
C ILE A 54 -13.38 9.51 -3.38
N LYS A 55 -13.19 10.74 -3.86
CA LYS A 55 -13.71 11.95 -3.20
C LYS A 55 -15.22 11.89 -3.00
N SER A 56 -15.99 11.48 -4.02
CA SER A 56 -17.45 11.37 -3.88
C SER A 56 -17.89 10.35 -2.82
N VAL A 57 -17.16 9.24 -2.68
CA VAL A 57 -17.48 8.23 -1.66
C VAL A 57 -17.16 8.76 -0.27
N ILE A 58 -16.06 9.50 -0.12
CA ILE A 58 -15.73 10.17 1.14
C ILE A 58 -16.73 11.27 1.46
N GLU A 59 -17.23 12.04 0.49
CA GLU A 59 -18.25 13.06 0.76
C GLU A 59 -19.60 12.44 1.17
N THR A 60 -19.95 11.29 0.56
CA THR A 60 -21.20 10.58 0.86
C THR A 60 -21.17 9.91 2.24
N GLU A 61 -20.04 9.27 2.57
CA GLU A 61 -19.87 8.45 3.79
C GLU A 61 -19.16 9.21 4.93
N GLY A 62 -18.49 10.33 4.62
CA GLY A 62 -17.62 11.10 5.51
C GLY A 62 -18.34 11.89 6.59
N LYS A 63 -19.67 11.82 6.65
CA LYS A 63 -20.45 12.29 7.81
C LYS A 63 -20.04 11.59 9.12
N HIS A 64 -19.34 10.46 9.04
CA HIS A 64 -18.97 9.63 10.18
C HIS A 64 -17.48 9.71 10.59
N GLY A 65 -16.66 10.55 9.95
CA GLY A 65 -15.26 10.81 10.36
C GLY A 65 -14.25 9.68 10.13
N ASP A 66 -14.67 8.41 10.25
CA ASP A 66 -13.76 7.26 10.28
C ASP A 66 -13.23 6.85 8.89
N ILE A 67 -13.90 7.24 7.79
CA ILE A 67 -13.52 6.79 6.43
C ILE A 67 -12.14 7.29 6.01
N GLN A 68 -11.77 8.49 6.43
CA GLN A 68 -10.47 9.09 6.10
C GLN A 68 -9.33 8.37 6.83
N GLU A 69 -9.56 7.97 8.08
CA GLU A 69 -8.60 7.21 8.86
C GLU A 69 -8.39 5.80 8.28
N PHE A 70 -9.47 5.09 7.96
CA PHE A 70 -9.36 3.79 7.29
C PHE A 70 -8.68 3.88 5.93
N LEU A 71 -8.92 4.97 5.18
CA LEU A 71 -8.25 5.21 3.91
C LEU A 71 -6.75 5.48 4.11
N LYS A 72 -6.37 6.29 5.10
CA LYS A 72 -4.96 6.54 5.46
C LYS A 72 -4.24 5.23 5.76
N ILE A 73 -4.81 4.40 6.63
CA ILE A 73 -4.23 3.11 7.04
C ILE A 73 -4.08 2.19 5.82
N GLU A 74 -5.14 2.01 5.03
CA GLU A 74 -5.12 1.14 3.86
C GLU A 74 -4.09 1.58 2.81
N LEU A 75 -3.96 2.89 2.57
CA LEU A 75 -2.99 3.42 1.62
C LEU A 75 -1.56 3.18 2.08
N ILE A 76 -1.28 3.42 3.37
CA ILE A 76 0.05 3.22 3.95
C ILE A 76 0.43 1.74 3.96
N GLU A 77 -0.48 0.84 4.34
CA GLU A 77 -0.25 -0.61 4.31
C GLU A 77 0.08 -1.12 2.91
N ARG A 78 -0.46 -0.48 1.87
CA ARG A 78 -0.23 -0.84 0.46
C ARG A 78 1.03 -0.24 -0.14
N ILE A 79 1.72 0.68 0.54
CA ILE A 79 2.99 1.23 0.05
C ILE A 79 3.99 0.09 -0.08
N ASN A 80 4.44 -0.16 -1.31
CA ASN A 80 5.49 -1.13 -1.58
C ASN A 80 6.78 -0.39 -1.97
N PRO A 81 7.83 -0.38 -1.14
CA PRO A 81 9.09 0.34 -1.43
C PRO A 81 9.74 -0.02 -2.77
N ASN A 82 9.45 -1.22 -3.30
CA ASN A 82 10.00 -1.72 -4.55
C ASN A 82 9.21 -1.32 -5.80
N ASP A 83 7.95 -0.88 -5.66
CA ASP A 83 7.07 -0.55 -6.78
C ASP A 83 6.85 0.97 -6.90
N ASN A 84 6.17 1.38 -7.98
CA ASN A 84 5.73 2.77 -8.12
C ASN A 84 4.54 3.05 -7.19
N ASN A 85 4.74 3.98 -6.24
CA ASN A 85 3.71 4.40 -5.28
C ASN A 85 3.11 5.77 -5.61
N GLU A 86 3.36 6.34 -6.80
CA GLU A 86 2.85 7.64 -7.22
C GLU A 86 1.34 7.78 -7.06
N ASN A 87 0.58 6.77 -7.49
CA ASN A 87 -0.88 6.73 -7.36
C ASN A 87 -1.34 6.81 -5.90
N ILE A 88 -0.62 6.16 -4.99
CA ILE A 88 -0.90 6.19 -3.54
C ILE A 88 -0.59 7.58 -2.98
N PHE A 89 0.53 8.18 -3.38
CA PHE A 89 0.90 9.52 -2.95
C PHE A 89 -0.08 10.59 -3.45
N GLN A 90 -0.54 10.47 -4.69
CA GLN A 90 -1.54 11.35 -5.24
C GLN A 90 -2.84 11.30 -4.43
N LEU A 91 -3.26 10.10 -4.01
CA LEU A 91 -4.40 9.92 -3.11
C LEU A 91 -4.18 10.56 -1.75
N LEU A 92 -3.03 10.34 -1.11
CA LEU A 92 -2.70 10.94 0.18
C LEU A 92 -2.69 12.47 0.13
N GLU A 93 -2.17 13.06 -0.94
CA GLU A 93 -2.11 14.52 -1.13
C GLU A 93 -3.47 15.12 -1.52
N GLU A 94 -4.11 14.61 -2.55
CA GLU A 94 -5.32 15.24 -3.10
C GLU A 94 -6.59 14.94 -2.32
N VAL A 95 -6.65 13.81 -1.61
CA VAL A 95 -7.87 13.36 -0.91
C VAL A 95 -7.75 13.55 0.60
N LEU A 96 -6.61 13.20 1.18
CA LEU A 96 -6.38 13.29 2.62
C LEU A 96 -5.61 14.56 3.03
N ASN A 97 -5.10 15.33 2.08
CA ASN A 97 -4.26 16.51 2.32
C ASN A 97 -3.07 16.22 3.26
N ILE A 98 -2.56 14.98 3.21
CA ILE A 98 -1.42 14.53 4.01
C ILE A 98 -0.14 14.86 3.27
N ASN A 99 0.84 15.38 4.01
CA ASN A 99 2.15 15.66 3.46
C ASN A 99 2.91 14.34 3.15
N THR A 100 3.06 14.01 1.87
CA THR A 100 3.80 12.80 1.45
C THR A 100 5.30 13.01 1.26
N ILE A 101 5.82 14.24 1.40
CA ILE A 101 7.25 14.56 1.31
C ILE A 101 8.12 13.63 2.18
N PRO A 102 7.81 13.40 3.49
CA PRO A 102 8.61 12.48 4.30
C PRO A 102 8.55 11.04 3.80
N LEU A 103 7.38 10.56 3.35
CA LEU A 103 7.21 9.21 2.81
C LEU A 103 8.02 9.02 1.52
N LYS A 104 7.89 9.97 0.57
CA LYS A 104 8.65 10.00 -0.68
C LYS A 104 10.15 10.02 -0.42
N ARG A 105 10.62 10.75 0.59
CA ARG A 105 12.05 10.79 0.97
C ARG A 105 12.55 9.43 1.43
N VAL A 106 11.83 8.76 2.33
CA VAL A 106 12.21 7.43 2.83
C VAL A 106 12.28 6.41 1.70
N ILE A 107 11.31 6.41 0.79
CA ILE A 107 11.32 5.52 -0.38
C ILE A 107 12.48 5.84 -1.31
N ASN A 108 12.73 7.12 -1.61
CA ASN A 108 13.85 7.51 -2.47
C ASN A 108 15.22 7.14 -1.88
N GLU A 109 15.41 7.31 -0.57
CA GLU A 109 16.63 6.87 0.13
C GLU A 109 16.81 5.35 0.03
N PHE A 110 15.72 4.59 0.24
CA PHE A 110 15.73 3.14 0.07
C PHE A 110 16.07 2.73 -1.36
N GLN A 111 15.39 3.28 -2.36
CA GLN A 111 15.62 2.97 -3.78
C GLN A 111 17.05 3.30 -4.21
N LYS A 112 17.59 4.43 -3.75
CA LYS A 112 18.99 4.82 -4.01
C LYS A 112 19.97 3.82 -3.40
N LYS A 113 19.78 3.46 -2.13
CA LYS A 113 20.62 2.47 -1.43
C LYS A 113 20.58 1.10 -2.11
N VAL A 114 19.40 0.65 -2.53
CA VAL A 114 19.21 -0.62 -3.26
C VAL A 114 19.88 -0.55 -4.63
N ALA A 115 19.76 0.55 -5.36
CA ALA A 115 20.40 0.71 -6.67
C ALA A 115 21.94 0.73 -6.59
N GLU A 116 22.50 1.41 -5.58
CA GLU A 116 23.94 1.45 -5.33
C GLU A 116 24.48 0.05 -4.98
N GLU A 117 23.85 -0.63 -4.02
CA GLU A 117 24.25 -1.99 -3.63
C GLU A 117 24.13 -2.95 -4.82
N LYS A 118 23.04 -2.85 -5.60
CA LYS A 118 22.83 -3.63 -6.82
C LYS A 118 23.96 -3.47 -7.81
N ALA A 119 24.41 -2.23 -8.05
CA ALA A 119 25.49 -1.94 -8.99
C ALA A 119 26.83 -2.53 -8.52
N ILE A 120 27.15 -2.41 -7.23
CA ILE A 120 28.37 -2.97 -6.62
C ILE A 120 28.36 -4.50 -6.77
N ARG A 121 27.26 -5.14 -6.39
CA ARG A 121 27.04 -6.59 -6.48
C ARG A 121 27.19 -7.12 -7.89
N LEU A 122 26.52 -6.46 -8.84
CA LEU A 122 26.54 -6.86 -10.24
C LEU A 122 27.97 -6.76 -10.81
N LYS A 123 28.73 -5.73 -10.43
CA LYS A 123 30.15 -5.60 -10.78
C LYS A 123 31.00 -6.73 -10.19
N ASN A 124 30.79 -7.08 -8.91
CA ASN A 124 31.52 -8.16 -8.25
C ASN A 124 31.22 -9.53 -8.88
N LEU A 125 29.95 -9.84 -9.14
CA LEU A 125 29.55 -11.07 -9.83
C LEU A 125 30.12 -11.15 -11.24
N LYS A 126 30.13 -10.03 -11.99
CA LYS A 126 30.73 -9.98 -13.31
C LYS A 126 32.24 -10.23 -13.27
N ASN A 127 32.94 -9.69 -12.27
CA ASN A 127 34.37 -9.95 -12.06
C ASN A 127 34.64 -11.41 -11.69
N GLN A 128 33.79 -12.02 -10.84
CA GLN A 128 33.91 -13.45 -10.51
C GLN A 128 33.70 -14.35 -11.73
N LEU A 129 32.75 -14.01 -12.60
CA LEU A 129 32.55 -14.71 -13.88
C LEU A 129 33.75 -14.55 -14.81
N ALA A 130 34.30 -13.34 -14.91
CA ALA A 130 35.50 -13.07 -15.71
C ALA A 130 36.71 -13.89 -15.21
N ASN A 131 36.91 -14.00 -13.90
CA ASN A 131 37.96 -14.84 -13.30
C ASN A 131 37.77 -16.34 -13.60
N ARG A 132 36.53 -16.78 -13.89
CA ARG A 132 36.21 -18.15 -14.33
C ARG A 132 36.30 -18.30 -15.85
N GLY A 133 36.82 -17.30 -16.57
CA GLY A 133 36.93 -17.29 -18.03
C GLY A 133 35.65 -16.93 -18.78
N ILE A 134 34.56 -16.59 -18.07
CA ILE A 134 33.27 -16.23 -18.66
C ILE A 134 33.21 -14.70 -18.79
N SER A 135 33.36 -14.20 -20.01
CA SER A 135 33.37 -12.77 -20.30
C SER A 135 32.61 -12.45 -21.59
N GLY A 136 31.99 -11.28 -21.66
CA GLY A 136 31.18 -10.84 -22.79
C GLY A 136 30.18 -9.76 -22.42
N SER A 137 29.79 -8.93 -23.38
CA SER A 137 28.78 -7.87 -23.20
C SER A 137 27.38 -8.44 -22.92
N ALA A 138 27.11 -9.67 -23.34
CA ALA A 138 25.85 -10.38 -23.13
C ALA A 138 25.78 -11.15 -21.79
N VAL A 139 26.85 -11.17 -20.99
CA VAL A 139 26.86 -11.90 -19.71
C VAL A 139 26.12 -11.07 -18.66
N VAL A 140 24.92 -11.52 -18.31
CA VAL A 140 24.10 -10.95 -17.22
C VAL A 140 24.15 -11.89 -16.02
N PRO A 141 24.83 -11.53 -14.92
CA PRO A 141 24.87 -12.36 -13.72
C PRO A 141 23.47 -12.56 -13.13
N ASN A 142 23.15 -13.78 -12.71
CA ASN A 142 21.88 -14.07 -12.07
C ASN A 142 21.90 -13.63 -10.60
N MET A 143 21.31 -12.46 -10.34
CA MET A 143 21.22 -11.87 -9.01
C MET A 143 20.17 -12.55 -8.10
N ALA A 144 19.21 -13.29 -8.68
CA ALA A 144 18.22 -14.01 -7.88
C ALA A 144 18.85 -15.18 -7.07
N LEU A 145 20.00 -15.67 -7.52
CA LEU A 145 20.77 -16.72 -6.85
C LEU A 145 21.79 -16.15 -5.83
N ASP A 146 21.93 -14.82 -5.73
CA ASP A 146 22.79 -14.19 -4.73
C ASP A 146 22.03 -14.12 -3.39
N GLU A 147 22.37 -15.04 -2.49
CA GLU A 147 21.73 -15.18 -1.18
C GLU A 147 21.94 -13.95 -0.30
N GLU A 148 23.12 -13.35 -0.36
CA GLU A 148 23.43 -12.13 0.37
C GLU A 148 22.66 -10.92 -0.18
N TRP A 149 22.44 -10.84 -1.50
CA TRP A 149 21.55 -9.83 -2.10
C TRP A 149 20.11 -9.98 -1.59
N ASN A 150 19.59 -11.20 -1.55
CA ASN A 150 18.24 -11.47 -1.06
C ASN A 150 18.11 -11.09 0.42
N GLN A 151 19.10 -11.41 1.26
CA GLN A 151 19.13 -11.02 2.67
C GLN A 151 19.19 -9.49 2.84
N PHE A 152 20.04 -8.80 2.06
CA PHE A 152 20.13 -7.35 2.08
C PHE A 152 18.81 -6.69 1.68
N LEU A 153 18.17 -7.18 0.62
CA LEU A 153 16.90 -6.65 0.12
C LEU A 153 15.80 -6.86 1.15
N GLN A 154 15.67 -8.06 1.74
CA GLN A 154 14.68 -8.33 2.78
C GLN A 154 14.87 -7.43 4.00
N LYS A 155 16.11 -7.27 4.47
CA LYS A 155 16.43 -6.38 5.60
C LYS A 155 16.09 -4.93 5.29
N SER A 156 16.47 -4.45 4.11
CA SER A 156 16.24 -3.06 3.70
C SER A 156 14.75 -2.76 3.49
N VAL A 157 13.98 -3.72 2.94
CA VAL A 157 12.52 -3.60 2.80
C VAL A 157 11.86 -3.52 4.17
N LYS A 158 12.28 -4.37 5.11
CA LYS A 158 11.76 -4.34 6.49
C LYS A 158 12.04 -3.01 7.17
N GLU A 159 13.28 -2.52 7.11
CA GLU A 159 13.66 -1.21 7.68
C GLU A 159 12.84 -0.06 7.06
N CYS A 160 12.60 -0.11 5.75
CA CYS A 160 11.77 0.89 5.07
C CYS A 160 10.32 0.83 5.56
N LYS A 161 9.73 -0.36 5.69
CA LYS A 161 8.36 -0.53 6.19
C LYS A 161 8.22 -0.06 7.64
N ASP A 162 9.17 -0.40 8.50
CA ASP A 162 9.16 0.03 9.90
C ASP A 162 9.19 1.57 10.00
N ARG A 163 10.00 2.25 9.18
CA ARG A 163 10.03 3.72 9.10
C ARG A 163 8.73 4.31 8.57
N LEU A 164 8.11 3.67 7.57
CA LEU A 164 6.82 4.12 7.01
C LEU A 164 5.70 4.00 8.06
N SER A 165 5.66 2.92 8.83
CA SER A 165 4.68 2.74 9.93
C SER A 165 4.84 3.81 11.03
N ILE A 166 6.07 4.16 11.42
CA ILE A 166 6.32 5.21 12.42
C ILE A 166 5.77 6.57 11.95
N ILE A 167 5.94 6.89 10.65
CA ILE A 167 5.42 8.13 10.06
C ILE A 167 3.88 8.10 9.96
N ALA A 168 3.30 6.91 9.80
CA ALA A 168 1.86 6.72 9.72
C ALA A 168 1.13 6.93 11.05
N GLU A 169 1.77 6.51 12.15
CA GLU A 169 1.28 6.63 13.52
C GLU A 169 1.49 8.03 14.11
N SER A 170 2.33 8.87 13.48
CA SER A 170 2.52 10.28 13.81
C SER A 170 1.46 11.19 13.17
#